data_AF-L8M084-F1
#
_entry.id   AF-L8M084-F1
#
_cell.length_a   1.000
_cell.length_b   1.000
_cell.length_c   1.000
_cell.angle_alpha   90.00
_cell.angle_beta   90.00
_cell.angle_gamma   90.00
#
_symmetry.space_group_name_H-M   'P 1'
#
loop_
_entity.id
_entity.type
_entity.pdbx_description
1 polymer ?
#
loop_
_entity_poly.entity_id
_entity_poly.type
_entity_poly.pdbx_seq_one_letter_code
_entity_poly.pdbx_strand_id
1 'polypeptide(L)' 'MIKSIKHKGLSKFHKTGNTSGIQSKHDKRLRLQLTILESAVRKDDLNRPGFNLHQLKGQSKDRLQNQYLATGD' A
#
# COMPACT_ATOMS: atom_id res chain seq x y z
N MET A 1 -8.85 5.58 -4.61
CA MET A 1 -8.20 6.62 -5.46
C MET A 1 -7.06 7.29 -4.69
N ILE A 2 -5.83 7.14 -5.16
CA ILE A 2 -4.63 7.74 -4.56
C ILE A 2 -4.51 9.20 -5.00
N LYS A 3 -4.57 10.12 -4.03
CA LYS A 3 -4.41 11.56 -4.30
C LYS A 3 -2.96 11.98 -4.44
N SER A 4 -2.08 11.41 -3.64
CA SER A 4 -0.64 11.70 -3.67
C SER A 4 0.17 10.54 -3.11
N ILE A 5 1.40 10.40 -3.58
CA ILE A 5 2.36 9.40 -3.10
C ILE A 5 3.61 10.15 -2.64
N LYS A 6 3.86 10.14 -1.32
CA LYS A 6 5.03 10.82 -0.72
C LYS A 6 6.36 10.23 -1.17
N HIS A 7 6.41 8.91 -1.38
CA HIS A 7 7.64 8.19 -1.74
C HIS A 7 7.88 8.22 -3.25
N LYS A 8 8.98 8.85 -3.70
CA LYS A 8 9.29 9.03 -5.14
C LYS A 8 9.36 7.71 -5.92
N GLY A 9 10.03 6.70 -5.36
CA GLY A 9 10.11 5.34 -5.95
C GLY A 9 8.75 4.68 -6.14
N LEU A 10 7.91 4.62 -5.10
CA LEU A 10 6.53 4.13 -5.20
C LEU A 10 5.68 4.93 -6.21
N SER A 11 5.86 6.25 -6.29
CA SER A 11 5.16 7.08 -7.27
C SER A 11 5.53 6.71 -8.71
N LYS A 12 6.83 6.51 -8.97
CA LYS A 12 7.33 6.04 -10.27
C LYS A 12 6.82 4.64 -10.58
N PHE A 13 6.93 3.72 -9.63
CA PHE A 13 6.46 2.35 -9.77
C PHE A 13 4.96 2.26 -10.06
N HIS A 14 4.15 3.07 -9.37
CA HIS A 14 2.70 3.15 -9.59
C HIS A 14 2.38 3.58 -11.03
N LYS A 15 3.05 4.61 -11.53
CA LYS A 15 2.77 5.22 -12.84
C LYS A 15 3.29 4.40 -14.01
N THR A 16 4.47 3.79 -13.88
CA THR A 16 5.19 3.21 -15.04
C THR A 16 5.55 1.74 -14.87
N GLY A 17 5.37 1.18 -13.67
CA GLY A 17 5.88 -0.16 -13.33
C GLY A 17 7.38 -0.26 -13.15
N ASN A 18 8.11 0.85 -13.28
CA ASN A 18 9.55 0.87 -13.06
C ASN A 18 9.88 0.60 -11.59
N THR A 19 10.68 -0.43 -11.34
CA THR A 19 11.07 -0.90 -9.99
C THR A 19 12.26 -0.14 -9.40
N SER A 20 12.90 0.77 -10.14
CA SER A 20 13.98 1.60 -9.61
C SER A 20 13.46 2.51 -8.49
N GLY A 21 14.04 2.37 -7.31
CA GLY A 21 13.62 3.12 -6.12
C GLY A 21 12.60 2.39 -5.24
N ILE A 22 12.33 1.11 -5.49
CA ILE A 22 11.69 0.19 -4.53
C ILE A 22 12.56 -1.07 -4.39
N GLN A 23 12.23 -1.92 -3.42
CA GLN A 23 12.81 -3.26 -3.36
C GLN A 23 12.10 -4.15 -4.37
N SER A 24 12.80 -4.59 -5.42
CA SER A 24 12.20 -5.37 -6.51
C SER A 24 11.51 -6.66 -6.06
N LYS A 25 12.01 -7.31 -4.98
CA LYS A 25 11.37 -8.48 -4.36
C LYS A 25 9.95 -8.23 -3.82
N HIS A 26 9.52 -6.97 -3.74
CA HIS A 26 8.21 -6.57 -3.25
C HIS A 26 7.32 -5.99 -4.35
N ASP A 27 7.72 -6.06 -5.62
CA ASP A 27 7.00 -5.49 -6.76
C ASP A 27 5.54 -5.98 -6.83
N LYS A 28 5.30 -7.29 -6.79
CA LYS A 28 3.97 -7.91 -6.83
C LYS A 28 3.12 -7.43 -5.68
N ARG A 29 3.68 -7.44 -4.46
CA ARG A 29 3.00 -6.99 -3.24
C ARG A 29 2.63 -5.51 -3.30
N LEU A 30 3.57 -4.66 -3.70
CA LEU A 30 3.36 -3.22 -3.81
C LEU A 30 2.32 -2.90 -4.90
N ARG A 31 2.34 -3.64 -6.02
CA ARG A 31 1.37 -3.48 -7.10
C ARG A 31 -0.04 -3.81 -6.62
N LEU A 32 -0.23 -4.94 -5.94
CA LEU A 32 -1.51 -5.32 -5.35
C LEU A 32 -2.03 -4.25 -4.36
N GLN A 33 -1.18 -3.80 -3.45
CA GLN A 33 -1.54 -2.76 -2.46
C GLN A 33 -1.96 -1.45 -3.12
N LEU A 34 -1.20 -0.99 -4.11
CA LEU A 34 -1.51 0.24 -4.85
C LEU A 34 -2.81 0.11 -5.64
N THR A 35 -3.05 -1.02 -6.31
CA THR A 35 -4.30 -1.28 -7.04
C THR A 35 -5.51 -1.26 -6.10
N ILE A 36 -5.41 -1.88 -4.92
CA ILE A 36 -6.50 -1.86 -3.93
C ILE A 36 -6.74 -0.43 -3.45
N LEU A 37 -5.70 0.32 -3.09
CA LEU A 37 -5.81 1.74 -2.69
C LEU A 37 -6.41 2.62 -3.79
N GLU A 38 -6.10 2.33 -5.05
CA GLU A 38 -6.64 3.06 -6.19
C GLU A 38 -8.13 2.77 -6.39
N SER A 39 -8.54 1.50 -6.23
CA SER A 39 -9.95 1.06 -6.37
C SER A 39 -10.85 1.40 -5.18
N ALA A 40 -10.28 1.64 -3.99
CA ALA A 40 -11.05 1.92 -2.80
C ALA A 40 -11.79 3.27 -2.89
N VAL A 41 -13.07 3.26 -2.53
CA VAL A 41 -13.97 4.41 -2.46
C VAL A 41 -14.17 4.84 -1.01
N ARG A 42 -14.16 3.89 -0.07
CA ARG A 42 -14.28 4.10 1.37
C ARG A 42 -13.20 3.36 2.14
N LYS A 43 -12.98 3.72 3.41
CA LYS A 43 -11.97 3.07 4.28
C LYS A 43 -12.24 1.58 4.44
N ASP A 44 -13.51 1.18 4.49
CA ASP A 44 -13.92 -0.21 4.68
C ASP A 44 -13.55 -1.11 3.49
N ASP A 45 -13.38 -0.56 2.28
CA ASP A 45 -12.94 -1.32 1.10
C ASP A 45 -11.51 -1.87 1.25
N LEU A 46 -10.74 -1.27 2.17
CA LEU A 46 -9.38 -1.67 2.50
C LEU A 46 -9.34 -2.75 3.59
N ASN A 47 -10.45 -3.02 4.29
CA ASN A 47 -10.57 -4.05 5.32
C ASN A 47 -10.75 -5.45 4.67
N ARG A 48 -9.76 -5.87 3.87
CA ARG A 48 -9.73 -7.16 3.18
C ARG A 48 -8.84 -8.15 3.93
N PRO A 49 -9.13 -9.46 3.88
CA PRO A 49 -8.25 -10.49 4.42
C PRO A 49 -6.80 -10.31 3.91
N GLY A 50 -5.84 -10.32 4.82
CA GLY A 50 -4.42 -10.05 4.54
C GLY A 50 -4.00 -8.58 4.65
N PHE A 51 -4.93 -7.63 4.54
CA PHE A 51 -4.68 -6.20 4.77
C PHE A 51 -5.07 -5.85 6.21
N ASN A 52 -4.40 -6.44 7.21
CA ASN A 52 -4.67 -6.14 8.62
C ASN A 52 -4.27 -4.69 8.92
N LEU A 53 -5.19 -3.79 8.60
CA LEU A 53 -5.05 -2.36 8.82
C LEU A 53 -5.07 -2.12 10.31
N HIS A 54 -4.01 -1.48 10.78
CA HIS A 54 -3.97 -0.95 12.12
C HIS A 54 -3.71 0.54 12.06
N GLN A 55 -4.38 1.25 12.96
CA GLN A 55 -4.12 2.66 13.17
C GLN A 55 -2.74 2.80 13.83
N LEU A 56 -1.96 3.76 13.34
CA LEU A 56 -0.68 4.08 13.96
C LEU A 56 -0.89 4.83 15.27
N LYS A 57 0.12 4.78 16.15
CA LYS A 57 0.10 5.48 17.45
C LYS A 57 0.84 6.81 17.37
N GLY A 58 0.67 7.65 18.40
CA GLY A 58 1.39 8.93 18.54
C GLY A 58 1.01 9.98 17.49
N GLN A 59 2.00 10.67 16.93
CA GLN A 59 1.83 11.76 15.94
C GLN A 59 1.26 11.28 14.59
N SER A 60 1.14 9.97 14.39
CA SER A 60 0.62 9.38 13.14
C SER A 60 -0.74 8.71 13.31
N LYS A 61 -1.50 9.05 14.36
CA LYS A 61 -2.83 8.46 14.63
C LYS A 61 -3.80 8.55 13.45
N ASP A 62 -3.68 9.54 12.57
CA ASP A 62 -4.57 9.65 11.41
C ASP A 62 -4.14 8.78 10.21
N ARG A 63 -3.11 7.95 10.39
CA ARG A 63 -2.53 7.10 9.34
C ARG A 63 -2.85 5.62 9.62
N LEU A 64 -3.21 4.91 8.56
CA LEU A 64 -3.38 3.47 8.58
C LEU A 64 -2.11 2.79 8.02
N GLN A 65 -1.69 1.71 8.67
CA GLN A 65 -0.61 0.85 8.17
C GLN A 65 -1.16 -0.57 7.95
N ASN A 66 -0.83 -1.17 6.81
CA ASN A 66 -1.10 -2.57 6.55
C ASN A 66 -0.05 -3.44 7.27
N GLN A 67 -0.49 -4.29 8.21
CA GLN A 67 0.32 -5.37 8.77
C GLN A 67 -0.01 -6.66 8.03
N TYR A 68 0.61 -6.86 6.87
CA TYR A 68 0.38 -8.08 6.12
C TYR A 68 0.93 -9.28 6.92
N LEU A 69 0.07 -10.26 7.21
CA LEU A 69 0.51 -11.60 7.61
C LEU A 69 0.83 -12.33 6.31
N ALA A 70 2.10 -12.67 6.10
CA ALA A 70 2.48 -13.55 5.01
C ALA A 70 1.84 -14.93 5.27
N THR A 71 0.63 -15.15 4.78
CA THR A 71 0.22 -16.53 4.46
C THR A 71 1.12 -16.95 3.33
N GLY A 72 2.01 -17.89 3.67
CA GLY A 72 3.11 -18.33 2.83
C GLY A 72 2.64 -18.87 1.51
N ASP A 73 3.27 -18.37 0.46
CA ASP A 73 3.70 -19.08 -0.75
C ASP A 73 5.07 -18.51 -1.12
#